data_AF-A0A9W3D7W6-F1
#
_entry.id   AF-A0A9W3D7W6-F1
#
_cell.length_a   1.000
_cell.length_b   1.000
_cell.length_c   1.000
_cell.angle_alpha   90.00
_cell.angle_beta   90.00
_cell.angle_gamma   90.00
#
_symmetry.space_group_name_H-M   'P 1'
#
loop_
_entity.id
_entity.type
_entity.pdbx_description
1 polymer ?
#
loop_
_entity_poly.entity_id
_entity_poly.type
_entity_poly.pdbx_seq_one_letter_code
_entity_poly.pdbx_strand_id
1 'polypeptide(L)'
;MAKSNHVLSLKLSLTLLNLLIVAATAIAAATNGLDAPLSKTWRPWPFKKLNKPVVLMISSDGFRFGYQFKTDTPNIDLLISEGTEAKLGLIPVFPTMTFPNHYAIATGLYPAYHGIIMNKFTDPRTGEVFNKGLDPKWWLGEPLWVTATN
;
A
#
# COMPACT_ATOMS: atom_id res chain seq x y z
N MET A 1 20.37 32.17 61.90
CA MET A 1 19.40 32.86 61.02
C MET A 1 19.60 32.50 59.53
N ALA A 2 19.93 31.24 59.18
CA ALA A 2 20.34 30.84 57.82
C ALA A 2 19.47 29.74 57.14
N LYS A 3 18.51 29.14 57.86
CA LYS A 3 17.66 28.04 57.33
C LYS A 3 16.49 28.51 56.44
N SER A 4 16.08 29.78 56.55
CA SER A 4 14.92 30.33 55.83
C SER A 4 15.20 30.56 54.33
N ASN A 5 16.41 31.03 53.99
CA ASN A 5 16.75 31.40 52.62
C ASN A 5 16.88 30.18 51.70
N HIS A 6 17.29 29.04 52.26
CA HIS A 6 17.44 27.78 51.52
C HIS A 6 16.08 27.18 51.12
N VAL A 7 15.08 27.29 52.00
CA VAL A 7 13.70 26.84 51.73
C VAL A 7 13.01 27.77 50.74
N LEU A 8 13.29 29.08 50.80
CA LEU A 8 12.77 30.06 49.84
C LEU A 8 13.35 29.82 48.43
N SER A 9 14.65 29.60 48.32
CA SER A 9 15.34 29.30 47.06
C SER A 9 14.83 28.00 46.42
N LEU A 10 14.60 26.95 47.22
CA LEU A 10 14.07 25.68 46.72
C LEU A 10 12.61 25.82 46.24
N LYS A 11 11.78 26.59 46.96
CA LYS A 11 10.40 26.88 46.55
C LYS A 11 10.34 27.69 45.26
N LEU A 12 11.18 28.72 45.13
CA LEU A 12 11.30 29.51 43.89
C LEU A 12 11.75 28.64 42.70
N SER A 13 12.71 27.74 42.91
CA SER A 13 13.19 26.80 41.89
C SER A 13 12.11 25.81 41.44
N LEU A 14 11.33 25.24 42.37
CA LEU A 14 10.20 24.35 42.02
C LEU A 14 9.09 25.11 41.27
N THR A 15 8.78 26.35 41.66
CA THR A 15 7.77 27.14 40.94
C THR A 15 8.22 27.49 39.52
N LEU A 16 9.50 27.84 39.32
CA LEU A 16 10.09 28.09 38.00
C LEU A 16 10.06 26.83 37.11
N LEU A 17 10.36 25.66 37.68
CA LEU A 17 10.32 24.39 36.96
C LEU A 17 8.89 24.01 36.53
N ASN A 18 7.89 24.20 37.41
CA ASN A 18 6.50 23.96 37.06
C ASN A 18 6.00 24.94 35.98
N LEU A 19 6.41 26.21 36.03
CA LEU A 19 6.10 27.20 34.99
C LEU A 19 6.72 26.83 33.63
N LEU A 20 7.95 26.31 33.63
CA LEU A 20 8.60 25.81 32.41
C LEU A 20 7.89 24.59 31.82
N ILE A 21 7.44 23.65 32.66
CA ILE A 21 6.68 22.48 32.20
C ILE A 21 5.34 22.91 31.59
N VAL A 22 4.61 23.81 32.26
CA VAL A 22 3.33 24.33 31.75
C VAL A 22 3.53 25.06 30.41
N ALA A 23 4.56 25.90 30.29
CA ALA A 23 4.88 26.59 29.05
C ALA A 23 5.23 25.61 27.91
N ALA A 24 6.02 24.56 28.19
CA ALA A 24 6.35 23.53 27.21
C ALA A 24 5.10 22.75 26.74
N THR A 25 4.19 22.40 27.65
CA THR A 25 2.92 21.74 27.29
C THR A 25 1.98 22.64 26.50
N ALA A 26 1.95 23.94 26.79
CA ALA A 26 1.14 24.90 26.04
C ALA A 26 1.67 25.12 24.62
N ILE A 27 3.00 25.15 24.44
CA ILE A 27 3.63 25.25 23.12
C ILE A 27 3.37 23.98 22.31
N ALA A 28 3.50 22.79 22.91
CA ALA A 28 3.17 21.52 22.24
C ALA A 28 1.69 21.44 21.84
N ALA A 29 0.78 21.96 22.68
CA ALA A 29 -0.64 22.05 22.34
C ALA A 29 -0.92 23.06 21.21
N ALA A 30 -0.16 24.15 21.13
CA ALA A 30 -0.30 25.16 20.08
C ALA A 30 0.26 24.70 18.72
N THR A 31 1.28 23.83 18.70
CA THR A 31 1.83 23.27 17.45
C THR A 31 0.96 22.16 16.85
N ASN A 32 0.09 21.53 17.64
CA ASN A 32 -0.83 20.49 17.15
C ASN A 32 -2.01 21.05 16.33
N GLY A 33 -2.09 22.37 16.14
CA GLY A 33 -3.22 23.05 15.49
C GLY A 33 -2.95 23.68 14.13
N LEU A 34 -1.73 23.59 13.57
CA LEU A 34 -1.36 24.35 12.36
C LEU A 34 -1.30 23.57 11.04
N ASP A 35 -1.55 22.27 11.04
CA ASP A 35 -1.53 21.45 9.81
C ASP A 35 -2.84 20.69 9.57
N ALA A 36 -4.00 21.32 9.80
CA ALA A 36 -5.25 20.80 9.27
C ALA A 36 -5.30 21.10 7.75
N PRO A 37 -5.20 20.11 6.85
CA PRO A 37 -5.27 20.40 5.43
C PRO A 37 -6.69 20.83 5.07
N LEU A 38 -6.73 21.84 4.20
CA LEU A 38 -7.88 22.42 3.52
C LEU A 38 -9.11 21.50 3.48
N SER A 39 -10.23 22.02 3.98
CA SER A 39 -11.56 21.45 3.85
C SER A 39 -11.90 21.18 2.37
N LYS A 40 -11.53 20.00 1.89
CA LYS A 40 -12.02 19.43 0.64
C LYS A 40 -13.41 18.93 0.98
N THR A 41 -14.44 19.70 0.67
CA THR A 41 -15.85 19.30 0.79
C THR A 41 -16.13 18.16 -0.19
N TRP A 42 -15.66 16.97 0.17
CA TRP A 42 -15.96 15.73 -0.50
C TRP A 42 -17.43 15.43 -0.25
N ARG A 43 -18.28 15.66 -1.25
CA ARG A 43 -19.66 15.17 -1.22
C ARG A 43 -19.58 13.65 -1.41
N PRO A 44 -20.02 12.83 -0.44
CA PRO A 44 -20.12 11.42 -0.68
C PRO A 44 -21.12 11.18 -1.79
N TRP A 45 -20.69 10.55 -2.88
CA TRP A 45 -21.62 9.79 -3.70
C TRP A 45 -22.37 8.85 -2.75
N PRO A 46 -23.70 8.66 -2.86
CA PRO A 46 -24.40 7.75 -1.97
C PRO A 46 -23.75 6.37 -2.08
N PHE A 47 -23.01 6.00 -1.05
CA PHE A 47 -22.35 4.70 -0.98
C PHE A 47 -23.43 3.65 -0.85
N LYS A 48 -23.71 2.96 -1.96
CA LYS A 48 -24.55 1.78 -1.92
C LYS A 48 -23.76 0.69 -1.20
N LYS A 49 -24.20 0.31 0.00
CA LYS A 49 -23.67 -0.87 0.66
C LYS A 49 -23.92 -2.07 -0.24
N LEU A 50 -22.86 -2.79 -0.59
CA LEU A 50 -22.96 -3.98 -1.43
C LEU A 50 -23.54 -5.12 -0.59
N ASN A 51 -24.39 -5.94 -1.21
CA ASN A 51 -25.07 -7.04 -0.52
C ASN A 51 -24.16 -8.25 -0.27
N LYS A 52 -22.97 -8.26 -0.89
CA LYS A 52 -21.93 -9.27 -0.74
C LYS A 52 -20.56 -8.59 -0.81
N PRO A 53 -19.52 -9.14 -0.16
CA PRO A 53 -18.15 -8.71 -0.38
C PRO A 53 -17.81 -8.77 -1.87
N VAL A 54 -17.13 -7.74 -2.37
CA VAL A 54 -16.64 -7.69 -3.75
C VAL A 54 -15.13 -7.71 -3.72
N VAL A 55 -14.55 -8.59 -4.53
CA VAL A 55 -13.11 -8.67 -4.73
C VAL A 55 -12.73 -7.72 -5.85
N LEU A 56 -11.83 -6.78 -5.57
CA LEU A 56 -11.19 -5.93 -6.56
C LEU A 56 -9.71 -6.29 -6.63
N MET A 57 -9.25 -6.75 -7.79
CA MET A 57 -7.83 -7.02 -8.03
C MET A 57 -7.21 -5.83 -8.74
N ILE A 58 -6.27 -5.15 -8.08
CA ILE A 58 -5.54 -4.00 -8.60
C ILE A 58 -4.10 -4.43 -8.83
N SER A 59 -3.58 -4.21 -10.04
CA SER A 59 -2.17 -4.39 -10.36
C SER A 59 -1.54 -3.05 -10.72
N SER A 60 -0.39 -2.75 -10.13
CA SER A 60 0.48 -1.64 -10.51
C SER A 60 1.77 -2.23 -11.11
N ASP A 61 1.87 -2.21 -12.44
CA ASP A 61 3.00 -2.84 -13.13
C ASP A 61 4.33 -2.19 -12.74
N GLY A 62 5.35 -3.01 -12.46
CA GLY A 62 6.66 -2.54 -12.03
C GLY A 62 6.72 -1.94 -10.62
N PHE A 63 5.66 -2.05 -9.80
CA PHE A 63 5.70 -1.60 -8.40
C PHE A 63 6.53 -2.55 -7.53
N ARG A 64 7.84 -2.35 -7.55
CA ARG A 64 8.80 -3.17 -6.80
C ARG A 64 8.62 -2.97 -5.30
N PHE A 65 8.71 -4.05 -4.53
CA PHE A 65 8.79 -3.97 -3.06
C PHE A 65 9.84 -2.94 -2.61
N GLY A 66 9.46 -2.07 -1.69
CA GLY A 66 10.26 -0.98 -1.18
C GLY A 66 10.01 0.37 -1.88
N TYR A 67 9.29 0.41 -3.00
CA TYR A 67 8.90 1.69 -3.62
C TYR A 67 7.93 2.48 -2.74
N GLN A 68 7.10 1.81 -1.94
CA GLN A 68 6.24 2.46 -0.95
C GLN A 68 7.01 3.27 0.11
N PHE A 69 8.32 3.02 0.28
CA PHE A 69 9.16 3.76 1.23
C PHE A 69 9.98 4.87 0.57
N LYS A 70 9.88 5.06 -0.75
CA LYS A 70 10.69 6.04 -1.50
C LYS A 70 9.99 7.38 -1.72
N THR A 71 8.69 7.44 -1.51
CA THR A 71 7.86 8.63 -1.70
C THR A 71 6.62 8.52 -0.82
N ASP A 72 5.97 9.66 -0.56
CA ASP A 72 4.69 9.69 0.13
C ASP A 72 3.61 8.96 -0.69
N THR A 73 2.97 7.95 -0.10
CA THR A 73 1.92 7.14 -0.74
C THR A 73 0.70 7.01 0.15
N PRO A 74 0.01 8.11 0.49
CA PRO A 74 -0.93 8.15 1.62
C PRO A 74 -2.09 7.14 1.51
N ASN A 75 -2.54 6.83 0.29
CA ASN A 75 -3.59 5.83 0.07
C ASN A 75 -3.07 4.38 0.19
N ILE A 76 -1.82 4.11 -0.19
CA ILE A 76 -1.18 2.80 -0.01
C ILE A 76 -0.86 2.60 1.47
N ASP A 77 -0.37 3.64 2.14
CA ASP A 77 -0.06 3.62 3.57
C ASP A 77 -1.32 3.31 4.38
N LEU A 78 -2.46 3.91 4.02
CA LEU A 78 -3.76 3.59 4.61
C LEU A 78 -4.18 2.13 4.36
N LEU A 79 -3.96 1.60 3.14
CA LEU A 79 -4.26 0.19 2.84
C LEU A 79 -3.40 -0.78 3.65
N ILE A 80 -2.15 -0.42 3.94
CA ILE A 80 -1.24 -1.22 4.75
C ILE A 80 -1.63 -1.14 6.23
N SER A 81 -1.90 0.06 6.76
CA SER A 81 -2.22 0.25 8.19
C SER A 81 -3.57 -0.35 8.59
N GLU A 82 -4.57 -0.27 7.72
CA GLU A 82 -5.93 -0.79 7.96
C GLU A 82 -6.14 -2.20 7.38
N GLY A 83 -5.11 -2.78 6.77
CA GLY A 83 -5.20 -4.02 6.01
C GLY A 83 -4.12 -5.03 6.34
N THR A 84 -3.59 -5.70 5.31
CA THR A 84 -2.54 -6.71 5.44
C THR A 84 -1.60 -6.60 4.26
N GLU A 85 -0.31 -6.80 4.51
CA GLU A 85 0.74 -6.81 3.49
C GLU A 85 1.64 -8.04 3.59
N ALA A 86 2.32 -8.36 2.49
CA ALA A 86 3.41 -9.32 2.50
C ALA A 86 4.70 -8.65 3.01
N LYS A 87 5.13 -9.01 4.22
CA LYS A 87 6.29 -8.40 4.92
C LYS A 87 7.57 -8.30 4.09
N LEU A 88 7.81 -9.28 3.19
CA LEU A 88 9.00 -9.36 2.34
C LEU A 88 8.69 -9.13 0.85
N GLY A 89 7.50 -8.60 0.54
CA GLY A 89 6.99 -8.47 -0.82
C GLY A 89 6.52 -9.79 -1.42
N LEU A 90 6.05 -9.71 -2.68
CA LEU A 90 5.64 -10.86 -3.47
C LEU A 90 6.82 -11.36 -4.31
N ILE A 91 7.02 -12.67 -4.37
CA ILE A 91 8.03 -13.29 -5.22
C ILE A 91 7.42 -13.55 -6.60
N PRO A 92 7.92 -12.93 -7.69
CA PRO A 92 7.40 -13.15 -9.04
C PRO A 92 7.82 -14.52 -9.59
N VAL A 93 7.06 -15.02 -10.56
CA VAL A 93 7.49 -16.15 -11.38
C VAL A 93 8.58 -15.70 -12.37
N PHE A 94 9.45 -16.64 -12.77
CA PHE A 94 10.44 -16.39 -13.81
C PHE A 94 9.87 -16.69 -15.21
N PRO A 95 10.10 -15.83 -16.22
CA PRO A 95 10.81 -14.55 -16.15
C PRO A 95 9.95 -13.44 -15.51
N THR A 96 10.60 -12.47 -14.86
CA THR A 96 9.94 -11.34 -14.18
C THR A 96 9.45 -10.28 -15.18
N MET A 97 8.55 -10.68 -16.07
CA MET A 97 7.93 -9.86 -17.10
C MET A 97 6.42 -9.72 -16.86
N THR A 98 5.84 -8.64 -17.39
CA THR A 98 4.41 -8.29 -17.26
C THR A 98 3.48 -9.46 -17.56
N PHE A 99 3.44 -9.97 -18.80
CA PHE A 99 2.45 -10.96 -19.22
C PHE A 99 2.57 -12.29 -18.46
N PRO A 100 3.76 -12.91 -18.34
CA PRO A 100 3.92 -14.14 -17.56
C PRO A 100 3.45 -13.99 -16.11
N ASN A 101 3.80 -12.89 -15.43
CA ASN A 101 3.44 -12.71 -14.02
C ASN A 101 1.97 -12.36 -13.80
N HIS A 102 1.39 -11.49 -14.62
CA HIS A 102 -0.04 -11.15 -14.49
C HIS A 102 -0.93 -12.37 -14.74
N TYR A 103 -0.57 -13.20 -15.71
CA TYR A 103 -1.35 -14.40 -16.00
C TYR A 103 -1.11 -15.51 -14.96
N ALA A 104 0.08 -15.62 -14.39
CA ALA A 104 0.33 -16.48 -13.23
C ALA A 104 -0.51 -16.07 -12.00
N ILE A 105 -0.65 -14.77 -11.71
CA ILE A 105 -1.54 -14.28 -10.64
C ILE A 105 -3.00 -14.66 -10.93
N ALA A 106 -3.44 -14.52 -12.19
CA ALA A 106 -4.82 -14.81 -12.57
C ALA A 106 -5.16 -16.31 -12.53
N THR A 107 -4.21 -17.20 -12.82
CA THR A 107 -4.45 -18.64 -13.01
C THR A 107 -3.88 -19.53 -11.90
N GLY A 108 -2.93 -19.04 -11.11
CA GLY A 108 -2.18 -19.83 -10.14
C GLY A 108 -1.15 -20.79 -10.76
N LEU A 109 -0.89 -20.69 -12.06
CA LEU A 109 0.01 -21.58 -12.80
C LEU A 109 1.38 -20.93 -13.05
N TYR A 110 2.43 -21.73 -13.30
CA TYR A 110 3.70 -21.22 -13.83
C TYR A 110 3.63 -20.98 -15.34
N PRO A 111 4.54 -20.17 -15.92
CA PRO A 111 4.58 -19.89 -17.35
C PRO A 111 4.61 -21.10 -18.27
N ALA A 112 5.25 -22.18 -17.84
CA ALA A 112 5.29 -23.44 -18.58
C ALA A 112 3.91 -24.13 -18.71
N TYR A 113 2.98 -23.86 -17.79
CA TYR A 113 1.65 -24.50 -17.76
C TYR A 113 0.54 -23.59 -18.31
N HIS A 114 0.62 -22.28 -18.07
CA HIS A 114 -0.37 -21.33 -18.61
C HIS A 114 -0.01 -20.81 -20.02
N GLY A 115 1.14 -21.20 -20.58
CA GLY A 115 1.52 -20.96 -21.98
C GLY A 115 2.14 -19.58 -22.28
N ILE A 116 2.09 -18.64 -21.35
CA ILE A 116 2.58 -17.25 -21.53
C ILE A 116 3.99 -17.13 -20.96
N ILE A 117 5.00 -17.50 -21.75
CA ILE A 117 6.40 -17.61 -21.29
C ILE A 117 7.18 -16.30 -21.31
N MET A 118 6.81 -15.35 -22.18
CA MET A 118 7.45 -14.05 -22.33
C MET A 118 6.45 -13.00 -22.82
N ASN A 119 6.82 -11.72 -22.77
CA ASN A 119 6.01 -10.65 -23.37
C ASN A 119 5.94 -10.72 -24.91
N LYS A 120 6.93 -11.37 -25.54
CA LYS A 120 7.04 -11.65 -26.98
C LYS A 120 7.83 -12.95 -27.13
N PHE A 121 7.27 -13.92 -27.86
CA PHE A 121 7.91 -15.18 -28.19
C PHE A 121 7.31 -15.74 -29.48
N THR A 122 7.96 -16.74 -30.06
CA THR A 122 7.49 -17.45 -31.25
C THR A 122 7.28 -18.91 -30.87
N ASP A 123 6.15 -19.50 -31.29
CA ASP A 123 5.96 -20.94 -31.16
C ASP A 123 6.92 -21.65 -32.12
N PRO A 124 7.85 -22.48 -31.62
CA PRO A 124 8.81 -23.18 -32.46
C PRO A 124 8.17 -24.24 -33.38
N ARG A 125 6.93 -24.68 -33.11
CA ARG A 125 6.23 -25.67 -33.91
C ARG A 125 5.48 -25.07 -35.09
N THR A 126 4.82 -23.93 -34.88
CA THR A 126 3.99 -23.28 -35.91
C THR A 126 4.71 -22.11 -36.59
N GLY A 127 5.76 -21.56 -35.98
CA GLY A 127 6.41 -20.34 -36.43
C GLY A 127 5.61 -19.08 -36.12
N GLU A 128 4.47 -19.20 -35.44
CA GLU A 128 3.61 -18.07 -35.12
C GLU A 128 4.19 -17.24 -33.98
N VAL A 129 4.15 -15.92 -34.15
CA VAL A 129 4.54 -14.99 -33.09
C VAL A 129 3.36 -14.79 -32.14
N PHE A 130 3.63 -14.86 -30.84
CA PHE A 130 2.66 -14.59 -29.79
C PHE A 130 1.94 -13.26 -30.06
N ASN A 131 0.62 -13.37 -30.21
CA ASN A 131 -0.26 -12.22 -30.35
C ASN A 131 -0.93 -11.96 -29.00
N LYS A 132 -0.80 -10.71 -28.51
CA LYS A 132 -1.43 -10.24 -27.26
C LYS A 132 -2.96 -10.15 -27.35
N GLY A 133 -3.53 -10.37 -28.54
CA GLY A 133 -4.96 -10.47 -28.75
C GLY A 133 -5.56 -11.67 -28.02
N LEU A 134 -6.88 -11.82 -28.16
CA LEU A 134 -7.67 -12.83 -27.46
C LEU A 134 -7.67 -14.19 -28.15
N ASP A 135 -6.64 -14.55 -28.91
CA ASP A 135 -6.55 -15.87 -29.51
C ASP A 135 -6.33 -16.91 -28.40
N PRO A 136 -7.35 -17.72 -28.06
CA PRO A 136 -7.34 -18.56 -26.86
C PRO A 136 -6.27 -19.64 -26.89
N LYS A 137 -5.69 -19.96 -28.06
CA LYS A 137 -4.63 -20.97 -28.17
C LYS A 137 -3.39 -20.64 -27.32
N TRP A 138 -3.12 -19.35 -27.07
CA TRP A 138 -1.98 -18.90 -26.27
C TRP A 138 -2.27 -18.89 -24.76
N TRP A 139 -3.55 -18.77 -24.39
CA TRP A 139 -3.99 -18.49 -23.01
C TRP A 139 -4.51 -19.78 -22.36
N LEU A 140 -3.59 -20.64 -21.93
CA LEU A 140 -3.94 -21.91 -21.31
C LEU A 140 -4.36 -21.73 -19.83
N GLY A 141 -4.95 -22.77 -19.25
CA GLY A 141 -5.44 -22.73 -17.87
C GLY A 141 -6.75 -21.94 -17.71
N GLU A 142 -7.20 -21.79 -16.46
CA GLU A 142 -8.45 -21.12 -16.12
C GLU A 142 -8.16 -19.88 -15.25
N PRO A 143 -8.38 -18.65 -15.74
CA PRO A 143 -8.16 -17.46 -14.93
C PRO A 143 -9.35 -17.19 -13.99
N LEU A 144 -9.08 -16.51 -12.88
CA LEU A 144 -10.03 -16.13 -11.83
C LEU A 144 -11.39 -15.63 -12.35
N TRP A 145 -11.40 -14.79 -13.39
CA TRP A 145 -12.65 -14.22 -13.90
C TRP A 145 -13.51 -15.24 -14.65
N VAL A 146 -12.92 -16.29 -15.24
CA VAL A 146 -13.68 -17.41 -15.83
C VAL A 146 -14.23 -18.28 -14.70
N THR A 147 -13.40 -18.61 -13.70
CA THR A 147 -13.81 -19.38 -12.52
C THR A 147 -14.93 -18.71 -11.74
N ALA A 148 -14.93 -17.38 -11.62
CA ALA A 148 -15.97 -16.64 -10.94
C ALA A 148 -17.30 -16.55 -11.71
N THR A 149 -17.29 -16.84 -13.02
CA THR A 149 -18.48 -16.81 -13.88
C THR A 149 -19.09 -18.18 -14.17
N ASN A 150 -18.31 -19.25 -14.01
CA ASN A 150 -18.78 -20.64 -14.10
C ASN A 150 -19.58 -21.03 -12.86
#